data_AF-A0A181Z6X8-F1
#
_entry.id   AF-A0A181Z6X8-F1
#
_cell.length_a   1.000
_cell.length_b   1.000
_cell.length_c   1.000
_cell.angle_alpha   90.00
_cell.angle_beta   90.00
_cell.angle_gamma   90.00
#
_symmetry.space_group_name_H-M   'P 1'
#
loop_
_entity.id
_entity.type
_entity.pdbx_description
1 polymer ?
#
loop_
_entity_poly.entity_id
_entity_poly.type
_entity_poly.pdbx_seq_one_letter_code
_entity_poly.pdbx_strand_id
1 'polypeptide(L)'
;MTSSAQRRGWLSVLSVALGSFVLVLSEFLPIGLLPAIAADLDVPVGTAGLMVVATGLVGAVAAPVVTVATSRLDRRVVLVALTVLLVVADGLAAVAPTFAVLLAARMLLGVGIGGFWAIGAGIAGRLVPAPSVIRATSFITAGVSVATVVSLPLGAFVSALGSWRLGFVIGGALGLVALVLQLAMLPSIPAVQRVRFATLGALLRVPRARVGLIGAAFVFAAQFAAYTYVAPYLQELVGVGPETITLALLVFGVAGIVGNFVAGVTLSRNVLGTIGASKIVLAAAVIALPLLAHSVVGVFALLVVWGLVWGALPLGMQTWMSTASPGGSETGLALFVTTIQLAIAAGSVLGGVAVTSFGIAADFWFAGGIAVVGAVVLVGLGLRRGNAVPVEPSAVVVDVAPESTGPVQTVCPTGA
;
A
#
# COMPACT_ATOMS: atom_id res chain seq x y z
N MET A 1 -17.03 -21.60 12.16
CA MET A 1 -17.46 -21.21 10.80
C MET A 1 -17.50 -22.45 9.95
N THR A 2 -18.56 -22.67 9.16
CA THR A 2 -18.64 -23.77 8.20
C THR A 2 -17.57 -23.62 7.11
N SER A 3 -17.07 -24.74 6.57
CA SER A 3 -16.08 -24.76 5.48
C SER A 3 -16.44 -23.83 4.30
N SER A 4 -17.75 -23.68 4.02
CA SER A 4 -18.26 -22.80 2.97
C SER A 4 -18.13 -21.30 3.29
N ALA A 5 -18.37 -20.86 4.53
CA ALA A 5 -18.21 -19.48 4.95
C ALA A 5 -16.74 -19.04 4.90
N GLN A 6 -15.82 -19.94 5.31
CA GLN A 6 -14.39 -19.71 5.23
C GLN A 6 -13.91 -19.60 3.77
N ARG A 7 -14.39 -20.47 2.87
CA ARG A 7 -14.09 -20.36 1.43
C ARG A 7 -14.57 -19.05 0.82
N ARG A 8 -15.79 -18.60 1.13
CA ARG A 8 -16.32 -17.31 0.65
C ARG A 8 -15.51 -16.11 1.15
N GLY A 9 -15.04 -16.14 2.40
CA GLY A 9 -14.16 -15.10 2.95
C GLY A 9 -12.85 -14.98 2.17
N TRP A 10 -12.20 -16.11 1.84
CA TRP A 10 -10.98 -16.11 1.03
C TRP A 10 -11.20 -15.68 -0.43
N LEU A 11 -12.34 -16.04 -1.03
CA LEU A 11 -12.71 -15.53 -2.36
C LEU A 11 -12.95 -14.02 -2.34
N SER A 12 -13.53 -13.50 -1.26
CA SER A 12 -13.67 -12.05 -1.05
C SER A 12 -12.30 -11.37 -0.97
N VAL A 13 -11.37 -11.94 -0.20
CA VAL A 13 -9.98 -11.44 -0.12
C VAL A 13 -9.31 -11.44 -1.49
N LEU A 14 -9.48 -12.51 -2.28
CA LEU A 14 -8.93 -12.59 -3.63
C LEU A 14 -9.50 -11.50 -4.56
N SER A 15 -10.81 -11.21 -4.46
CA SER A 15 -11.44 -10.14 -5.25
C SER A 15 -10.89 -8.75 -4.90
N VAL A 16 -10.60 -8.50 -3.62
CA VAL A 16 -9.97 -7.24 -3.17
C VAL A 16 -8.51 -7.19 -3.58
N ALA A 17 -7.78 -8.31 -3.47
CA ALA A 17 -6.39 -8.41 -3.90
C ALA A 17 -6.23 -8.17 -5.40
N LEU A 18 -7.14 -8.70 -6.22
CA LEU A 18 -7.16 -8.41 -7.65
C LEU A 18 -7.49 -6.92 -7.91
N GLY A 19 -8.45 -6.34 -7.20
CA GLY A 19 -8.74 -4.90 -7.29
C GLY A 19 -7.51 -4.04 -6.95
N SER A 20 -6.80 -4.36 -5.86
CA SER A 20 -5.53 -3.72 -5.49
C SER A 20 -4.45 -3.89 -6.56
N PHE A 21 -4.30 -5.09 -7.11
CA PHE A 21 -3.37 -5.37 -8.21
C PHE A 21 -3.67 -4.48 -9.41
N VAL A 22 -4.92 -4.44 -9.88
CA VAL A 22 -5.27 -3.65 -11.07
C VAL A 22 -5.11 -2.15 -10.83
N LEU A 23 -5.52 -1.64 -9.67
CA LEU A 23 -5.33 -0.23 -9.31
C LEU A 23 -3.87 0.20 -9.40
N VAL A 24 -2.99 -0.60 -8.82
CA VAL A 24 -1.55 -0.33 -8.79
C VAL A 24 -0.93 -0.56 -10.17
N LEU A 25 -1.41 -1.56 -10.91
CA LEU A 25 -0.96 -1.80 -12.29
C LEU A 25 -1.27 -0.56 -13.13
N SER A 26 -2.52 -0.09 -13.12
CA SER A 26 -2.93 1.12 -13.85
C SER A 26 -2.24 2.37 -13.34
N GLU A 27 -1.85 2.44 -12.06
CA GLU A 27 -1.08 3.56 -11.52
C GLU A 27 0.32 3.66 -12.16
N PHE A 28 1.08 2.57 -12.19
CA PHE A 28 2.49 2.55 -12.58
C PHE A 28 2.73 2.22 -14.06
N LEU A 29 1.80 1.53 -14.74
CA LEU A 29 1.92 1.16 -16.16
C LEU A 29 2.27 2.35 -17.07
N PRO A 30 1.71 3.57 -16.90
CA PRO A 30 2.05 4.69 -17.76
C PRO A 30 3.52 5.12 -17.71
N ILE A 31 4.27 4.79 -16.65
CA ILE A 31 5.70 5.12 -16.54
C ILE A 31 6.49 4.50 -17.70
N GLY A 32 6.21 3.23 -18.02
CA GLY A 32 6.83 2.54 -19.15
C GLY A 32 6.31 3.00 -20.51
N LEU A 33 5.23 3.77 -20.55
CA LEU A 33 4.57 4.27 -21.76
C LEU A 33 4.85 5.76 -22.04
N LEU A 34 5.53 6.46 -21.11
CA LEU A 34 5.73 7.91 -21.18
C LEU A 34 6.29 8.40 -22.53
N PRO A 35 7.34 7.80 -23.11
CA PRO A 35 7.86 8.26 -24.40
C PRO A 35 6.85 8.13 -25.54
N ALA A 36 6.09 7.04 -25.58
CA ALA A 36 5.09 6.79 -26.61
C ALA A 36 3.88 7.73 -26.47
N ILE A 37 3.43 8.00 -25.25
CA ILE A 37 2.37 8.97 -24.96
C ILE A 37 2.79 10.39 -25.35
N ALA A 38 4.01 10.78 -24.97
CA ALA A 38 4.58 12.08 -25.29
C ALA A 38 4.64 12.32 -26.80
N ALA A 39 5.10 11.32 -27.56
CA ALA A 39 5.18 11.39 -29.02
C ALA A 39 3.79 11.45 -29.69
N ASP A 40 2.83 10.64 -29.25
CA ASP A 40 1.49 10.57 -29.86
C ASP A 40 0.60 11.78 -29.56
N LEU A 41 0.74 12.37 -28.37
CA LEU A 41 -0.07 13.53 -27.95
C LEU A 41 0.65 14.87 -28.12
N ASP A 42 1.82 14.87 -28.76
CA ASP A 42 2.67 16.04 -29.04
C ASP A 42 2.94 16.89 -27.79
N VAL A 43 3.39 16.23 -26.72
CA VAL A 43 3.79 16.90 -25.47
C VAL A 43 5.20 16.47 -25.05
N PRO A 44 5.97 17.34 -24.38
CA PRO A 44 7.25 16.94 -23.82
C PRO A 44 7.11 15.77 -22.84
N VAL A 45 8.10 14.87 -22.79
CA VAL A 45 8.12 13.73 -21.84
C VAL A 45 7.97 14.20 -20.39
N GLY A 46 8.56 15.34 -20.03
CA GLY A 46 8.39 15.95 -18.70
C GLY A 46 6.94 16.34 -18.40
N THR A 47 6.20 16.83 -19.41
CA THR A 47 4.77 17.13 -19.30
C THR A 47 3.96 15.84 -19.17
N ALA A 48 4.29 14.79 -19.93
CA ALA A 48 3.65 13.49 -19.79
C ALA A 48 3.80 12.91 -18.36
N GLY A 49 4.91 13.20 -17.69
CA GLY A 49 5.14 12.87 -16.28
C GLY A 49 4.08 13.41 -15.31
N LEU A 50 3.36 14.49 -15.66
CA LEU A 50 2.25 15.01 -14.86
C LEU A 50 1.14 13.98 -14.64
N MET A 51 0.99 13.00 -15.53
CA MET A 51 0.04 11.90 -15.36
C MET A 51 0.29 11.08 -14.09
N VAL A 52 1.56 10.88 -13.73
CA VAL A 52 1.94 10.11 -12.55
C VAL A 52 1.77 10.97 -11.30
N VAL A 53 2.27 12.20 -11.36
CA VAL A 53 2.20 13.16 -10.25
C VAL A 53 0.76 13.52 -9.90
N ALA A 54 -0.08 13.84 -10.90
CA ALA A 54 -1.47 14.22 -10.67
C ALA A 54 -2.30 13.06 -10.10
N THR A 55 -2.14 11.83 -10.61
CA THR A 55 -2.76 10.64 -10.01
C THR A 55 -2.37 10.50 -8.54
N GLY A 56 -1.07 10.64 -8.24
CA GLY A 56 -0.55 10.49 -6.89
C GLY A 56 -1.11 11.54 -5.92
N LEU A 57 -1.08 12.81 -6.30
CA LEU A 57 -1.58 13.93 -5.50
C LEU A 57 -3.09 13.87 -5.29
N VAL A 58 -3.85 13.54 -6.34
CA VAL A 58 -5.31 13.35 -6.20
C VAL A 58 -5.58 12.17 -5.27
N GLY A 59 -4.82 11.07 -5.36
CA GLY A 59 -4.92 9.95 -4.40
C GLY A 59 -4.64 10.37 -2.96
N ALA A 60 -3.65 11.24 -2.73
CA ALA A 60 -3.31 11.74 -1.40
C ALA A 60 -4.48 12.50 -0.76
N VAL A 61 -5.18 13.33 -1.54
CA VAL A 61 -6.35 14.11 -1.12
C VAL A 61 -7.61 13.24 -1.04
N ALA A 62 -7.78 12.33 -2.00
CA ALA A 62 -8.95 11.46 -2.09
C ALA A 62 -9.02 10.48 -0.92
N ALA A 63 -7.90 9.98 -0.41
CA ALA A 63 -7.89 9.06 0.73
C ALA A 63 -8.72 9.57 1.94
N PRO A 64 -8.47 10.76 2.51
CA PRO A 64 -9.29 11.30 3.59
C PRO A 64 -10.68 11.74 3.13
N VAL A 65 -10.79 12.35 1.94
CA VAL A 65 -12.07 12.87 1.42
C VAL A 65 -13.08 11.74 1.19
N VAL A 66 -12.69 10.69 0.45
CA VAL A 66 -13.51 9.51 0.18
C VAL A 66 -13.85 8.79 1.48
N THR A 67 -12.88 8.62 2.39
CA THR A 67 -13.12 7.94 3.68
C THR A 67 -14.19 8.67 4.50
N VAL A 68 -14.14 10.01 4.58
CA VAL A 68 -15.14 10.79 5.30
C VAL A 68 -16.49 10.78 4.58
N ALA A 69 -16.49 11.05 3.27
CA ALA A 69 -17.70 11.16 2.45
C ALA A 69 -18.50 9.84 2.41
N THR A 70 -17.80 8.72 2.34
CA THR A 70 -18.41 7.39 2.26
C THR A 70 -18.54 6.71 3.62
N SER A 71 -18.21 7.39 4.72
CA SER A 71 -18.16 6.79 6.07
C SER A 71 -19.44 6.08 6.52
N ARG A 72 -20.60 6.43 5.96
CA ARG A 72 -21.91 5.83 6.27
C ARG A 72 -22.34 4.72 5.32
N LEU A 73 -21.64 4.56 4.19
CA LEU A 73 -22.00 3.61 3.15
C LEU A 73 -21.43 2.21 3.44
N ASP A 74 -22.13 1.17 2.97
CA ASP A 74 -21.61 -0.20 3.01
C ASP A 74 -20.28 -0.29 2.23
N ARG A 75 -19.27 -0.94 2.82
CA ARG A 75 -17.92 -1.00 2.23
C ARG A 75 -17.89 -1.78 0.93
N ARG A 76 -18.80 -2.73 0.72
CA ARG A 76 -18.97 -3.39 -0.58
C ARG A 76 -19.33 -2.36 -1.65
N VAL A 77 -20.30 -1.49 -1.38
CA VAL A 77 -20.75 -0.47 -2.33
C VAL A 77 -19.62 0.48 -2.67
N VAL A 78 -18.85 0.90 -1.66
CA VAL A 78 -17.72 1.81 -1.87
C VAL A 78 -16.60 1.16 -2.69
N LEU A 79 -16.18 -0.06 -2.36
CA LEU A 79 -15.14 -0.78 -3.10
C LEU A 79 -15.54 -1.06 -4.55
N VAL A 80 -16.79 -1.45 -4.78
CA VAL A 80 -17.35 -1.64 -6.13
C VAL A 80 -17.35 -0.31 -6.88
N ALA A 81 -17.83 0.78 -6.28
CA ALA A 81 -17.87 2.09 -6.93
C ALA A 81 -16.47 2.60 -7.30
N LEU A 82 -15.47 2.40 -6.42
CA LEU A 82 -14.07 2.76 -6.70
C LEU A 82 -13.47 1.89 -7.82
N THR A 83 -13.88 0.62 -7.92
CA THR A 83 -13.43 -0.26 -9.01
C THR A 83 -14.11 0.10 -10.34
N VAL A 84 -15.39 0.50 -10.32
CA VAL A 84 -16.04 1.10 -11.49
C VAL A 84 -15.30 2.37 -11.91
N LEU A 85 -14.91 3.21 -10.96
CA LEU A 85 -14.16 4.43 -11.22
C LEU A 85 -12.83 4.14 -11.92
N LEU A 86 -12.11 3.09 -11.50
CA LEU A 86 -10.92 2.60 -12.18
C LEU A 86 -11.23 2.21 -13.64
N VAL A 87 -12.27 1.41 -13.87
CA VAL A 87 -12.61 0.94 -15.22
C VAL A 87 -12.95 2.10 -16.14
N VAL A 88 -13.71 3.08 -15.63
CA VAL A 88 -14.04 4.30 -16.37
C VAL A 88 -12.80 5.14 -16.63
N ALA A 89 -11.91 5.30 -15.65
CA ALA A 89 -10.68 6.06 -15.81
C ALA A 89 -9.75 5.44 -16.87
N ASP A 90 -9.55 4.13 -16.84
CA ASP A 90 -8.75 3.41 -17.83
C ASP A 90 -9.42 3.41 -19.21
N GLY A 91 -10.74 3.25 -19.28
CA GLY A 91 -11.49 3.39 -20.52
C GLY A 91 -11.34 4.78 -21.15
N LEU A 92 -11.46 5.84 -20.35
CA LEU A 92 -11.27 7.22 -20.79
C LEU A 92 -9.82 7.49 -21.22
N ALA A 93 -8.83 6.95 -20.50
CA ALA A 93 -7.43 7.04 -20.87
C ALA A 93 -7.13 6.34 -22.20
N ALA A 94 -7.72 5.17 -22.44
CA ALA A 94 -7.54 4.41 -23.67
C ALA A 94 -8.06 5.14 -24.91
N VAL A 95 -9.13 5.94 -24.78
CA VAL A 95 -9.72 6.70 -25.90
C VAL A 95 -9.35 8.18 -25.88
N ALA A 96 -8.41 8.60 -25.04
CA ALA A 96 -8.08 10.01 -24.87
C ALA A 96 -7.53 10.62 -26.18
N PRO A 97 -8.18 11.68 -26.71
CA PRO A 97 -7.73 12.36 -27.93
C PRO A 97 -6.67 13.43 -27.65
N THR A 98 -6.55 13.88 -26.39
CA THR A 98 -5.62 14.93 -25.98
C THR A 98 -5.02 14.61 -24.61
N PHE A 99 -3.86 15.23 -24.32
CA PHE A 99 -3.22 15.08 -23.02
C PHE A 99 -4.09 15.55 -21.85
N ALA A 100 -4.92 16.58 -22.04
CA ALA A 100 -5.82 17.07 -21.01
C ALA A 100 -6.89 16.02 -20.62
N VAL A 101 -7.47 15.32 -21.60
CA VAL A 101 -8.43 14.24 -21.33
C VAL A 101 -7.74 13.07 -20.62
N LEU A 102 -6.54 12.72 -21.04
CA LEU A 102 -5.73 11.69 -20.38
C LEU A 102 -5.44 12.08 -18.93
N LEU A 103 -5.02 13.32 -18.68
CA LEU A 103 -4.75 13.84 -17.34
C LEU A 103 -6.01 13.80 -16.45
N ALA A 104 -7.18 14.15 -16.99
CA ALA A 104 -8.44 14.04 -16.25
C ALA A 104 -8.78 12.58 -15.88
N ALA A 105 -8.58 11.62 -16.81
CA ALA A 105 -8.67 10.19 -16.52
C ALA A 105 -7.71 9.76 -15.40
N ARG A 106 -6.48 10.28 -15.42
CA ARG A 106 -5.46 10.01 -14.39
C ARG A 106 -5.83 10.57 -13.02
N MET A 107 -6.44 11.74 -12.96
CA MET A 107 -6.99 12.29 -11.72
C MET A 107 -8.15 11.43 -11.19
N LEU A 108 -9.02 10.95 -12.08
CA LEU A 108 -10.13 10.06 -11.74
C LEU A 108 -9.63 8.74 -11.14
N LEU A 109 -8.60 8.14 -11.74
CA LEU A 109 -7.93 6.97 -11.18
C LEU A 109 -7.33 7.27 -9.79
N GLY A 110 -6.75 8.46 -9.60
CA GLY A 110 -6.23 8.91 -8.30
C GLY A 110 -7.29 8.84 -7.19
N VAL A 111 -8.53 9.24 -7.48
CA VAL A 111 -9.65 9.09 -6.54
C VAL A 111 -9.90 7.62 -6.19
N GLY A 112 -9.88 6.75 -7.20
CA GLY A 112 -9.98 5.30 -7.04
C GLY A 112 -8.89 4.73 -6.13
N ILE A 113 -7.63 5.08 -6.39
CA ILE A 113 -6.46 4.63 -5.63
C ILE A 113 -6.56 5.08 -4.18
N GLY A 114 -6.72 6.39 -3.93
CA GLY A 114 -6.77 6.94 -2.58
C GLY A 114 -7.90 6.34 -1.74
N GLY A 115 -9.10 6.25 -2.32
CA GLY A 115 -10.27 5.67 -1.65
C GLY A 115 -10.12 4.18 -1.39
N PHE A 116 -9.64 3.43 -2.38
CA PHE A 116 -9.54 1.96 -2.29
C PHE A 116 -8.45 1.57 -1.31
N TRP A 117 -7.32 2.27 -1.28
CA TRP A 117 -6.28 2.02 -0.29
C TRP A 117 -6.74 2.37 1.13
N ALA A 118 -7.45 3.48 1.32
CA ALA A 118 -7.91 3.86 2.65
C ALA A 118 -8.93 2.88 3.26
N ILE A 119 -9.78 2.28 2.42
CA ILE A 119 -10.88 1.40 2.85
C ILE A 119 -10.52 -0.09 2.68
N GLY A 120 -10.00 -0.47 1.52
CA GLY A 120 -9.66 -1.83 1.14
C GLY A 120 -8.50 -2.42 1.93
N ALA A 121 -7.48 -1.62 2.29
CA ALA A 121 -6.36 -2.10 3.11
C ALA A 121 -6.80 -2.63 4.49
N GLY A 122 -7.90 -2.09 5.04
CA GLY A 122 -8.44 -2.49 6.35
C GLY A 122 -9.52 -3.57 6.28
N ILE A 123 -9.95 -3.99 5.09
CA ILE A 123 -11.15 -4.83 4.93
C ILE A 123 -10.90 -6.29 5.32
N ALA A 124 -9.65 -6.75 5.30
CA ALA A 124 -9.28 -8.14 5.60
C ALA A 124 -9.85 -8.63 6.93
N GLY A 125 -9.79 -7.80 7.97
CA GLY A 125 -10.35 -8.07 9.30
C GLY A 125 -11.86 -8.33 9.34
N ARG A 126 -12.57 -7.95 8.27
CA ARG A 126 -14.02 -8.08 8.13
C ARG A 126 -14.42 -9.22 7.20
N LEU A 127 -13.46 -9.82 6.49
CA LEU A 127 -13.68 -10.89 5.51
C LEU A 127 -13.25 -12.26 6.03
N VAL A 128 -12.28 -12.31 6.94
CA VAL A 128 -11.72 -13.57 7.48
C VAL A 128 -11.63 -13.55 9.00
N PRO A 129 -11.53 -14.73 9.66
CA PRO A 129 -11.33 -14.81 11.11
C PRO A 129 -10.06 -14.12 11.59
N ALA A 130 -10.05 -13.63 12.83
CA ALA A 130 -8.93 -12.88 13.44
C ALA A 130 -7.53 -13.53 13.23
N PRO A 131 -7.33 -14.86 13.38
CA PRO A 131 -6.02 -15.48 13.16
C PRO A 131 -5.52 -15.40 11.70
N SER A 132 -6.43 -15.20 10.74
CA SER A 132 -6.12 -15.16 9.31
C SER A 132 -5.97 -13.74 8.76
N VAL A 133 -6.19 -12.70 9.57
CA VAL A 133 -6.24 -11.31 9.08
C VAL A 133 -4.91 -10.87 8.49
N ILE A 134 -3.79 -11.09 9.19
CA ILE A 134 -2.46 -10.72 8.68
C ILE A 134 -2.16 -11.45 7.36
N ARG A 135 -2.57 -12.73 7.25
CA ARG A 135 -2.41 -13.52 6.03
C ARG A 135 -3.29 -13.00 4.89
N ALA A 136 -4.52 -12.60 5.17
CA ALA A 136 -5.39 -12.00 4.16
C ALA A 136 -4.87 -10.63 3.69
N THR A 137 -4.40 -9.79 4.62
CA THR A 137 -3.75 -8.52 4.29
C THR A 137 -2.50 -8.74 3.45
N SER A 138 -1.66 -9.74 3.76
CA SER A 138 -0.50 -10.03 2.92
C SER A 138 -0.87 -10.52 1.53
N PHE A 139 -1.98 -11.24 1.32
CA PHE A 139 -2.48 -11.53 -0.04
C PHE A 139 -2.92 -10.27 -0.80
N ILE A 140 -3.61 -9.34 -0.14
CA ILE A 140 -4.02 -8.06 -0.75
C ILE A 140 -2.78 -7.24 -1.14
N THR A 141 -1.81 -7.12 -0.24
CA THR A 141 -0.55 -6.41 -0.46
C THR A 141 0.36 -7.13 -1.47
N ALA A 142 0.31 -8.46 -1.56
CA ALA A 142 1.04 -9.19 -2.59
C ALA A 142 0.56 -8.80 -4.00
N GLY A 143 -0.75 -8.57 -4.17
CA GLY A 143 -1.30 -8.03 -5.43
C GLY A 143 -0.65 -6.69 -5.80
N VAL A 144 -0.48 -5.79 -4.83
CA VAL A 144 0.25 -4.52 -5.03
C VAL A 144 1.68 -4.78 -5.48
N SER A 145 2.41 -5.65 -4.76
CA SER A 145 3.79 -5.97 -5.10
C SER A 145 3.91 -6.49 -6.53
N VAL A 146 3.12 -7.50 -6.90
CA VAL A 146 3.10 -8.10 -8.25
C VAL A 146 2.80 -7.02 -9.30
N ALA A 147 1.83 -6.14 -9.05
CA ALA A 147 1.49 -5.07 -9.97
C ALA A 147 2.66 -4.11 -10.21
N THR A 148 3.36 -3.68 -9.16
CA THR A 148 4.55 -2.83 -9.30
C THR A 148 5.62 -3.51 -10.15
N VAL A 149 5.87 -4.81 -9.94
CA VAL A 149 6.88 -5.56 -10.73
C VAL A 149 6.49 -5.67 -12.20
N VAL A 150 5.24 -6.08 -12.46
CA VAL A 150 4.76 -6.42 -13.80
C VAL A 150 4.48 -5.16 -14.62
N SER A 151 4.15 -4.03 -13.99
CA SER A 151 3.77 -2.80 -14.66
C SER A 151 4.82 -2.30 -15.67
N LEU A 152 6.10 -2.27 -15.30
CA LEU A 152 7.16 -1.76 -16.17
C LEU A 152 7.42 -2.66 -17.39
N PRO A 153 7.67 -3.98 -17.23
CA PRO A 153 7.80 -4.89 -18.38
C PRO A 153 6.56 -4.92 -19.26
N LEU A 154 5.37 -4.91 -18.66
CA LEU A 154 4.11 -4.89 -19.42
C LEU A 154 3.98 -3.59 -20.22
N GLY A 155 4.34 -2.44 -19.62
CA GLY A 155 4.36 -1.16 -20.31
C GLY A 155 5.29 -1.17 -21.52
N ALA A 156 6.53 -1.64 -21.34
CA ALA A 156 7.49 -1.77 -22.43
C ALA A 156 6.99 -2.71 -23.55
N PHE A 157 6.45 -3.88 -23.17
CA PHE A 157 5.88 -4.84 -24.12
C PHE A 157 4.73 -4.24 -24.93
N VAL A 158 3.79 -3.57 -24.26
CA VAL A 158 2.64 -2.95 -24.91
C VAL A 158 3.05 -1.77 -25.80
N SER A 159 4.03 -0.99 -25.37
CA SER A 159 4.62 0.09 -26.19
C SER A 159 5.21 -0.48 -27.49
N ALA A 160 5.89 -1.63 -27.42
CA ALA A 160 6.46 -2.31 -28.59
C ALA A 160 5.40 -2.85 -29.58
N LEU A 161 4.16 -3.11 -29.12
CA LEU A 161 3.04 -3.50 -29.97
C LEU A 161 2.46 -2.32 -30.79
N GLY A 162 2.99 -1.11 -30.62
CA GLY A 162 2.67 0.05 -31.46
C GLY A 162 1.48 0.90 -31.00
N SER A 163 0.91 0.63 -29.81
CA SER A 163 -0.11 1.51 -29.24
C SER A 163 -0.09 1.52 -27.72
N TRP A 164 0.30 2.65 -27.12
CA TRP A 164 0.26 2.85 -25.67
C TRP A 164 -1.15 2.74 -25.09
N ARG A 165 -2.19 2.98 -25.90
CA ARG A 165 -3.61 2.89 -25.51
C ARG A 165 -3.98 1.48 -25.06
N LEU A 166 -3.35 0.45 -25.61
CA LEU A 166 -3.57 -0.94 -25.21
C LEU A 166 -3.25 -1.18 -23.73
N GLY A 167 -2.33 -0.41 -23.14
CA GLY A 167 -2.00 -0.54 -21.72
C GLY A 167 -3.20 -0.22 -20.83
N PHE A 168 -3.91 0.85 -21.16
CA PHE A 168 -5.14 1.25 -20.49
C PHE A 168 -6.31 0.30 -20.80
N VAL A 169 -6.40 -0.25 -22.02
CA VAL A 169 -7.39 -1.30 -22.33
C VAL A 169 -7.18 -2.55 -21.45
N ILE A 170 -5.92 -2.99 -21.28
CA ILE A 170 -5.59 -4.12 -20.40
C ILE A 170 -5.98 -3.80 -18.94
N GLY A 171 -5.63 -2.61 -18.44
CA GLY A 171 -6.02 -2.14 -17.11
C GLY A 171 -7.53 -2.17 -16.91
N GLY A 172 -8.30 -1.58 -17.84
CA GLY A 172 -9.75 -1.56 -17.81
C GLY A 172 -10.38 -2.97 -17.89
N ALA A 173 -9.85 -3.85 -18.74
CA ALA A 173 -10.33 -5.22 -18.86
C ALA A 173 -10.09 -6.04 -17.59
N LEU A 174 -8.90 -5.95 -16.99
CA LEU A 174 -8.62 -6.57 -15.70
C LEU A 174 -9.47 -5.95 -14.59
N GLY A 175 -9.74 -4.65 -14.67
CA GLY A 175 -10.65 -3.93 -13.76
C GLY A 175 -12.08 -4.45 -13.84
N LEU A 176 -12.58 -4.76 -15.05
CA LEU A 176 -13.87 -5.40 -15.24
C LEU A 176 -13.91 -6.81 -14.62
N VAL A 177 -12.84 -7.59 -14.76
CA VAL A 177 -12.74 -8.90 -14.10
C VAL A 177 -12.77 -8.74 -12.57
N ALA A 178 -12.00 -7.79 -12.03
CA ALA A 178 -12.02 -7.47 -10.60
C ALA A 178 -13.41 -7.02 -10.13
N LEU A 179 -14.09 -6.18 -10.91
CA LEU A 179 -15.43 -5.70 -10.63
C LEU A 179 -16.44 -6.85 -10.58
N VAL A 180 -16.43 -7.74 -11.57
CA VAL A 180 -17.32 -8.92 -11.61
C VAL A 180 -17.06 -9.82 -10.39
N LEU A 181 -15.80 -10.08 -10.07
CA LEU A 181 -15.45 -10.88 -8.89
C LEU A 181 -15.89 -10.20 -7.59
N GLN A 182 -15.71 -8.90 -7.45
CA GLN A 182 -16.16 -8.15 -6.27
C GLN A 182 -17.69 -8.18 -6.14
N LEU A 183 -18.42 -7.98 -7.25
CA LEU A 183 -19.88 -8.06 -7.27
C LEU A 183 -20.37 -9.46 -6.87
N ALA A 184 -19.69 -10.51 -7.32
CA ALA A 184 -20.07 -11.90 -7.06
C ALA A 184 -19.64 -12.40 -5.67
N MET A 185 -18.50 -11.94 -5.15
CA MET A 185 -17.85 -12.52 -3.96
C MET A 185 -17.97 -11.66 -2.71
N LEU A 186 -18.00 -10.32 -2.80
CA LEU A 186 -18.06 -9.48 -1.61
C LEU A 186 -19.44 -9.58 -0.93
N PRO A 187 -19.48 -9.92 0.37
CA PRO A 187 -20.72 -9.82 1.15
C PRO A 187 -21.06 -8.34 1.43
N SER A 188 -22.24 -8.07 1.97
CA SER A 188 -22.51 -6.76 2.59
C SER A 188 -21.56 -6.56 3.78
N ILE A 189 -20.95 -5.38 3.84
CA ILE A 189 -19.95 -5.01 4.85
C ILE A 189 -20.40 -3.67 5.46
N PRO A 190 -21.33 -3.70 6.44
CA PRO A 190 -21.97 -2.49 6.97
C PRO A 190 -20.97 -1.47 7.53
N ALA A 191 -21.26 -0.17 7.46
CA ALA A 191 -20.42 0.82 8.11
C ALA A 191 -20.52 0.68 9.64
N VAL A 192 -19.40 0.52 10.34
CA VAL A 192 -19.36 0.36 11.80
C VAL A 192 -19.17 1.70 12.51
N GLN A 193 -18.43 2.64 11.90
CA GLN A 193 -18.03 3.88 12.56
C GLN A 193 -18.06 5.06 11.59
N ARG A 194 -18.61 6.20 12.03
CA ARG A 194 -18.56 7.45 11.26
C ARG A 194 -17.19 8.09 11.41
N VAL A 195 -16.45 8.16 10.30
CA VAL A 195 -15.25 8.97 10.17
C VAL A 195 -15.63 10.44 9.90
N ARG A 196 -14.99 11.39 10.58
CA ARG A 196 -15.13 12.83 10.35
C ARG A 196 -13.76 13.46 10.16
N PHE A 197 -13.67 14.63 9.52
CA PHE A 197 -12.39 15.35 9.43
C PHE A 197 -11.81 15.68 10.82
N ALA A 198 -12.66 15.96 11.81
CA ALA A 198 -12.24 16.15 13.19
C ALA A 198 -11.55 14.90 13.79
N THR A 199 -12.00 13.69 13.45
CA THR A 199 -11.38 12.45 13.97
C THR A 199 -10.04 12.16 13.31
N LEU A 200 -9.86 12.56 12.04
CA LEU A 200 -8.56 12.54 11.37
C LEU A 200 -7.57 13.48 12.09
N GLY A 201 -7.97 14.73 12.35
CA GLY A 201 -7.13 15.68 13.11
C GLY A 201 -6.81 15.21 14.53
N ALA A 202 -7.78 14.60 15.22
CA ALA A 202 -7.58 14.05 16.56
C ALA A 202 -6.56 12.90 16.58
N LEU A 203 -6.48 12.11 15.51
CA LEU A 203 -5.52 11.01 15.38
C LEU A 203 -4.06 11.50 15.39
N LEU A 204 -3.80 12.73 14.90
CA LEU A 204 -2.48 13.37 15.01
C LEU A 204 -2.07 13.67 16.45
N ARG A 205 -3.00 13.65 17.41
CA ARG A 205 -2.70 13.76 18.84
C ARG A 205 -2.40 12.40 19.47
N VAL A 206 -2.79 11.30 18.83
CA VAL A 206 -2.57 9.95 19.35
C VAL A 206 -1.08 9.58 19.23
N PRO A 207 -0.40 9.35 20.36
CA PRO A 207 1.02 9.01 20.44
C PRO A 207 1.48 7.92 19.45
N ARG A 208 0.73 6.83 19.38
CA ARG A 208 1.06 5.63 18.60
C ARG A 208 0.84 5.83 17.10
N ALA A 209 -0.19 6.61 16.75
CA ALA A 209 -0.48 7.01 15.37
C ALA A 209 0.61 7.94 14.81
N ARG A 210 1.03 8.95 15.58
CA ARG A 210 2.13 9.85 15.17
C ARG A 210 3.41 9.11 14.84
N VAL A 211 3.78 8.13 15.67
CA VAL A 211 4.96 7.29 15.44
C VAL A 211 4.80 6.50 14.13
N GLY A 212 3.62 5.93 13.88
CA GLY A 212 3.31 5.25 12.63
C GLY A 212 3.44 6.16 11.40
N LEU A 213 2.82 7.34 11.44
CA LEU A 213 2.84 8.31 10.34
C LEU A 213 4.24 8.86 10.06
N ILE A 214 4.98 9.26 11.10
CA ILE A 214 6.37 9.71 10.95
C ILE A 214 7.23 8.57 10.38
N GLY A 215 7.05 7.36 10.93
CA GLY A 215 7.76 6.17 10.47
C GLY A 215 7.53 5.86 8.99
N ALA A 216 6.28 5.99 8.55
CA ALA A 216 5.86 5.84 7.16
C ALA A 216 6.46 6.92 6.27
N ALA A 217 6.37 8.19 6.68
CA ALA A 217 6.93 9.30 5.92
C ALA A 217 8.42 9.09 5.61
N PHE A 218 9.23 8.75 6.62
CA PHE A 218 10.66 8.50 6.41
C PHE A 218 10.95 7.27 5.53
N VAL A 219 10.22 6.16 5.70
CA VAL A 219 10.48 4.95 4.91
C VAL A 219 10.09 5.12 3.46
N PHE A 220 8.93 5.70 3.19
CA PHE A 220 8.48 5.92 1.82
C PHE A 220 9.32 7.03 1.14
N ALA A 221 9.69 8.09 1.87
CA ALA A 221 10.59 9.10 1.32
C ALA A 221 11.98 8.54 0.99
N ALA A 222 12.58 7.73 1.89
CA ALA A 222 13.85 7.08 1.62
C ALA A 222 13.76 6.08 0.45
N GLN A 223 12.71 5.26 0.43
CA GLN A 223 12.46 4.31 -0.65
C GLN A 223 12.40 5.00 -2.00
N PHE A 224 11.56 6.05 -2.12
CA PHE A 224 11.30 6.70 -3.39
C PHE A 224 12.32 7.78 -3.75
N ALA A 225 13.18 8.22 -2.83
CA ALA A 225 14.41 8.90 -3.20
C ALA A 225 15.29 7.95 -4.02
N ALA A 226 15.72 6.82 -3.45
CA ALA A 226 16.62 5.89 -4.16
C ALA A 226 15.95 5.14 -5.34
N TYR A 227 14.73 4.62 -5.16
CA TYR A 227 14.09 3.75 -6.15
C TYR A 227 13.75 4.48 -7.44
N THR A 228 13.42 5.78 -7.36
CA THR A 228 13.12 6.59 -8.55
C THR A 228 14.32 6.67 -9.49
N TYR A 229 15.55 6.67 -8.96
CA TYR A 229 16.79 6.79 -9.73
C TYR A 229 17.56 5.48 -9.86
N VAL A 230 16.94 4.33 -9.52
CA VAL A 230 17.60 3.02 -9.61
C VAL A 230 17.95 2.62 -11.04
N ALA A 231 17.10 2.93 -12.02
CA ALA A 231 17.38 2.62 -13.43
C ALA A 231 18.54 3.48 -13.97
N PRO A 232 18.56 4.81 -13.79
CA PRO A 232 19.75 5.64 -14.06
C PRO A 232 21.00 5.15 -13.35
N TYR A 233 20.93 4.74 -12.09
CA TYR A 233 22.05 4.14 -11.36
C TYR A 233 22.60 2.88 -12.04
N LEU A 234 21.73 1.94 -12.42
CA LEU A 234 22.14 0.72 -13.11
C LEU A 234 22.77 1.02 -14.48
N GLN A 235 22.26 2.04 -15.18
CA GLN A 235 22.77 2.42 -16.48
C GLN A 235 24.12 3.17 -16.39
N GLU A 236 24.21 4.20 -15.55
CA GLU A 236 25.34 5.13 -15.53
C GLU A 236 26.50 4.67 -14.63
N LEU A 237 26.18 4.10 -13.46
CA LEU A 237 27.20 3.69 -12.47
C LEU A 237 27.59 2.22 -12.59
N VAL A 238 26.62 1.35 -12.90
CA VAL A 238 26.88 -0.10 -13.09
C VAL A 238 27.21 -0.44 -14.55
N GLY A 239 26.78 0.40 -15.50
CA GLY A 239 27.09 0.23 -16.93
C GLY A 239 26.32 -0.91 -17.61
N VAL A 240 25.13 -1.26 -17.11
CA VAL A 240 24.34 -2.36 -17.68
C VAL A 240 23.32 -1.89 -18.72
N GLY A 241 23.03 -2.76 -19.69
CA GLY A 241 22.05 -2.48 -20.74
C GLY A 241 20.58 -2.57 -20.29
N PRO A 242 19.63 -2.10 -21.12
CA PRO A 242 18.19 -2.04 -20.80
C PRO A 242 17.56 -3.38 -20.41
N GLU A 243 18.01 -4.48 -21.03
CA GLU A 243 17.53 -5.84 -20.71
C GLU A 243 17.90 -6.25 -19.28
N THR A 244 19.16 -5.99 -18.88
CA THR A 244 19.65 -6.28 -17.53
C THR A 244 18.99 -5.40 -16.48
N ILE A 245 18.69 -4.13 -16.80
CA ILE A 245 17.92 -3.23 -15.92
C ILE A 245 16.52 -3.81 -15.69
N THR A 246 15.86 -4.25 -16.76
CA THR A 246 14.54 -4.87 -16.68
C THR A 246 14.58 -6.13 -15.80
N LEU A 247 15.60 -6.98 -15.99
CA LEU A 247 15.81 -8.16 -15.15
C LEU A 247 16.07 -7.80 -13.68
N ALA A 248 16.86 -6.77 -13.41
CA ALA A 248 17.18 -6.32 -12.05
C ALA A 248 15.91 -5.84 -11.31
N LEU A 249 15.05 -5.08 -11.99
CA LEU A 249 13.77 -4.62 -11.45
C LEU A 249 12.78 -5.78 -11.24
N LEU A 250 12.77 -6.75 -12.16
CA LEU A 250 12.00 -7.98 -12.01
C LEU A 250 12.44 -8.77 -10.77
N VAL A 251 13.75 -8.95 -10.58
CA VAL A 251 14.33 -9.64 -9.42
C VAL A 251 14.01 -8.90 -8.12
N PHE A 252 14.18 -7.58 -8.08
CA PHE A 252 13.78 -6.74 -6.94
C PHE A 252 12.30 -6.95 -6.59
N GLY A 253 11.45 -6.96 -7.61
CA GLY A 253 10.03 -7.15 -7.46
C GLY A 253 9.63 -8.53 -6.91
N VAL A 254 10.20 -9.60 -7.48
CA VAL A 254 10.00 -10.98 -7.02
C VAL A 254 10.46 -11.12 -5.56
N ALA A 255 11.62 -10.55 -5.24
CA ALA A 255 12.11 -10.48 -3.86
C ALA A 255 11.11 -9.75 -2.94
N GLY A 256 10.50 -8.65 -3.39
CA GLY A 256 9.43 -7.96 -2.66
C GLY A 256 8.20 -8.82 -2.38
N ILE A 257 7.75 -9.61 -3.35
CA ILE A 257 6.63 -10.54 -3.16
C ILE A 257 6.97 -11.57 -2.10
N VAL A 258 8.14 -12.20 -2.20
CA VAL A 258 8.62 -13.19 -1.21
C VAL A 258 8.72 -12.54 0.18
N GLY A 259 9.29 -11.34 0.25
CA GLY A 259 9.43 -10.55 1.47
C GLY A 259 8.09 -10.26 2.14
N ASN A 260 7.06 -9.90 1.38
CA ASN A 260 5.72 -9.65 1.88
C ASN A 260 5.08 -10.92 2.50
N PHE A 261 5.26 -12.09 1.89
CA PHE A 261 4.77 -13.34 2.47
C PHE A 261 5.53 -13.76 3.73
N VAL A 262 6.85 -13.61 3.74
CA VAL A 262 7.69 -13.82 4.94
C VAL A 262 7.25 -12.87 6.06
N ALA A 263 6.99 -11.61 5.72
CA ALA A 263 6.49 -10.61 6.65
C ALA A 263 5.14 -10.98 7.27
N GLY A 264 4.25 -11.63 6.52
CA GLY A 264 3.00 -12.14 7.06
C GLY A 264 3.19 -13.09 8.25
N VAL A 265 4.29 -13.84 8.28
CA VAL A 265 4.65 -14.73 9.39
C VAL A 265 5.39 -13.98 10.49
N THR A 266 6.40 -13.18 10.15
CA THR A 266 7.22 -12.48 11.16
C THR A 266 6.46 -11.37 11.89
N LEU A 267 5.58 -10.64 11.19
CA LEU A 267 4.72 -9.60 11.78
C LEU A 267 3.69 -10.19 12.76
N SER A 268 3.23 -11.42 12.54
CA SER A 268 2.34 -12.11 13.49
C SER A 268 3.02 -12.42 14.84
N ARG A 269 4.37 -12.49 14.85
CA ARG A 269 5.16 -12.73 16.06
C ARG A 269 5.61 -11.43 16.73
N ASN A 270 6.21 -10.50 15.98
CA ASN A 270 6.70 -9.24 16.51
C ASN A 270 6.73 -8.13 15.44
N VAL A 271 5.73 -7.26 15.46
CA VAL A 271 5.60 -6.12 14.54
C VAL A 271 6.76 -5.14 14.67
N LEU A 272 7.14 -4.76 15.90
CA LEU A 272 8.21 -3.78 16.14
C LEU A 272 9.57 -4.29 15.71
N GLY A 273 9.91 -5.52 16.10
CA GLY A 273 11.18 -6.16 15.75
C GLY A 273 11.32 -6.30 14.24
N THR A 274 10.25 -6.71 13.56
CA THR A 274 10.25 -6.87 12.09
C THR A 274 10.45 -5.54 11.38
N ILE A 275 9.70 -4.49 11.74
CA ILE A 275 9.83 -3.16 11.12
C ILE A 275 11.20 -2.55 11.42
N GLY A 276 11.69 -2.67 12.66
CA GLY A 276 12.99 -2.15 13.07
C GLY A 276 14.15 -2.80 12.30
N ALA A 277 14.20 -4.14 12.28
CA ALA A 277 15.21 -4.88 11.53
C ALA A 277 15.15 -4.56 10.04
N SER A 278 13.94 -4.53 9.46
CA SER A 278 13.72 -4.20 8.06
C SER A 278 14.28 -2.81 7.71
N LYS A 279 14.05 -1.79 8.54
CA LYS A 279 14.60 -0.44 8.30
C LYS A 279 16.13 -0.41 8.30
N ILE A 280 16.77 -1.13 9.22
CA ILE A 280 18.24 -1.18 9.31
C ILE A 280 18.81 -1.85 8.06
N VAL A 281 18.23 -2.98 7.66
CA VAL A 281 18.67 -3.70 6.46
C VAL A 281 18.41 -2.87 5.19
N LEU A 282 17.28 -2.15 5.11
CA LEU A 282 16.99 -1.21 4.02
C LEU A 282 18.08 -0.14 3.93
N ALA A 283 18.37 0.55 5.04
CA ALA A 283 19.37 1.61 5.07
C ALA A 283 20.75 1.08 4.67
N ALA A 284 21.16 -0.06 5.20
CA ALA A 284 22.43 -0.70 4.87
C ALA A 284 22.52 -1.07 3.38
N ALA A 285 21.46 -1.67 2.82
CA ALA A 285 21.43 -2.07 1.42
C ALA A 285 21.53 -0.86 0.48
N VAL A 286 20.76 0.19 0.75
CA VAL A 286 20.74 1.42 -0.07
C VAL A 286 22.07 2.16 0.00
N ILE A 287 22.70 2.27 1.19
CA ILE A 287 24.02 2.90 1.34
C ILE A 287 25.12 2.09 0.65
N ALA A 288 25.02 0.76 0.65
CA ALA A 288 26.01 -0.12 0.05
C ALA A 288 25.96 -0.16 -1.48
N LEU A 289 24.82 0.18 -2.11
CA LEU A 289 24.66 0.09 -3.57
C LEU A 289 25.73 0.87 -4.34
N PRO A 290 25.99 2.17 -4.08
CA PRO A 290 27.07 2.89 -4.77
C PRO A 290 28.45 2.26 -4.60
N LEU A 291 28.74 1.64 -3.44
CA LEU A 291 30.04 1.04 -3.15
C LEU A 291 30.27 -0.25 -3.97
N LEU A 292 29.20 -0.96 -4.32
CA LEU A 292 29.24 -2.19 -5.10
C LEU A 292 28.93 -1.97 -6.59
N ALA A 293 28.85 -0.72 -7.07
CA ALA A 293 28.50 -0.42 -8.46
C ALA A 293 29.45 -1.09 -9.49
N HIS A 294 30.68 -1.39 -9.11
CA HIS A 294 31.67 -2.13 -9.92
C HIS A 294 31.34 -3.63 -10.11
N SER A 295 30.39 -4.19 -9.36
CA SER A 295 30.05 -5.62 -9.38
C SER A 295 28.55 -5.82 -9.61
N VAL A 296 28.19 -6.21 -10.83
CA VAL A 296 26.79 -6.53 -11.21
C VAL A 296 26.17 -7.55 -10.24
N VAL A 297 26.91 -8.60 -9.89
CA VAL A 297 26.43 -9.64 -8.95
C VAL A 297 26.16 -9.04 -7.56
N GLY A 298 27.06 -8.18 -7.09
CA GLY A 298 26.90 -7.48 -5.81
C GLY A 298 25.66 -6.57 -5.78
N VAL A 299 25.44 -5.83 -6.85
CA VAL A 299 24.24 -4.99 -7.02
C VAL A 299 22.97 -5.83 -7.02
N PHE A 300 22.92 -6.93 -7.79
CA PHE A 300 21.77 -7.83 -7.80
C PHE A 300 21.48 -8.43 -6.42
N ALA A 301 22.52 -8.83 -5.67
CA ALA A 301 22.35 -9.32 -4.31
C ALA A 301 21.73 -8.26 -3.39
N LEU A 302 22.20 -7.00 -3.48
CA LEU A 302 21.63 -5.89 -2.72
C LEU A 302 20.20 -5.55 -3.15
N LEU A 303 19.87 -5.63 -4.44
CA LEU A 303 18.50 -5.46 -4.93
C LEU A 303 17.56 -6.54 -4.40
N VAL A 304 18.01 -7.79 -4.28
CA VAL A 304 17.22 -8.86 -3.66
C VAL A 304 16.96 -8.55 -2.18
N VAL A 305 18.00 -8.17 -1.44
CA VAL A 305 17.87 -7.80 -0.02
C VAL A 305 16.93 -6.61 0.15
N TRP A 306 17.11 -5.58 -0.66
CA TRP A 306 16.26 -4.40 -0.66
C TRP A 306 14.80 -4.76 -0.98
N GLY A 307 14.56 -5.57 -2.02
CA GLY A 307 13.24 -6.06 -2.39
C GLY A 307 12.57 -6.82 -1.24
N LEU A 308 13.23 -7.83 -0.67
CA LEU A 308 12.71 -8.62 0.47
C LEU A 308 12.26 -7.74 1.63
N VAL A 309 13.07 -6.75 1.98
CA VAL A 309 12.80 -5.82 3.07
C VAL A 309 11.66 -4.85 2.73
N TRP A 310 11.65 -4.35 1.49
CA TRP A 310 10.57 -3.50 0.99
C TRP A 310 9.23 -4.23 0.99
N GLY A 311 9.21 -5.54 0.70
CA GLY A 311 7.99 -6.34 0.82
C GLY A 311 7.39 -6.35 2.23
N ALA A 312 8.23 -6.27 3.27
CA ALA A 312 7.79 -6.32 4.66
C ALA A 312 7.31 -4.97 5.22
N LEU A 313 7.94 -3.87 4.82
CA LEU A 313 7.77 -2.56 5.45
C LEU A 313 6.36 -1.96 5.29
N PRO A 314 5.78 -1.86 4.07
CA PRO A 314 4.42 -1.36 3.87
C PRO A 314 3.39 -2.17 4.65
N LEU A 315 3.49 -3.51 4.63
CA LEU A 315 2.57 -4.39 5.36
C LEU A 315 2.66 -4.15 6.88
N GLY A 316 3.88 -4.07 7.42
CA GLY A 316 4.10 -3.83 8.84
C GLY A 316 3.58 -2.47 9.30
N MET A 317 3.84 -1.41 8.53
CA MET A 317 3.38 -0.06 8.83
C MET A 317 1.86 0.09 8.67
N GLN A 318 1.28 -0.55 7.66
CA GLN A 318 -0.17 -0.60 7.49
C GLN A 318 -0.82 -1.31 8.67
N THR A 319 -0.27 -2.46 9.09
CA THR A 319 -0.76 -3.20 10.27
C THR A 319 -0.67 -2.36 11.54
N TRP A 320 0.47 -1.68 11.76
CA TRP A 320 0.64 -0.73 12.86
C TRP A 320 -0.43 0.36 12.84
N MET A 321 -0.64 0.99 11.69
CA MET A 321 -1.56 2.11 11.59
C MET A 321 -3.03 1.70 11.69
N SER A 322 -3.37 0.49 11.22
CA SER A 322 -4.71 -0.07 11.38
C SER A 322 -5.09 -0.30 12.86
N THR A 323 -4.10 -0.57 13.72
CA THR A 323 -4.30 -0.86 15.16
C THR A 323 -4.03 0.35 16.06
N ALA A 324 -3.37 1.40 15.55
CA ALA A 324 -3.04 2.61 16.31
C ALA A 324 -4.18 3.64 16.41
N SER A 325 -5.33 3.40 15.78
CA SER A 325 -6.47 4.33 15.71
C SER A 325 -7.61 3.91 16.66
N PRO A 326 -7.93 4.71 17.70
CA PRO A 326 -9.10 4.46 18.56
C PRO A 326 -10.45 4.61 17.82
N GLY A 327 -10.46 5.37 16.71
CA GLY A 327 -11.65 5.63 15.88
C GLY A 327 -11.83 4.65 14.71
N GLY A 328 -11.26 3.45 14.82
CA GLY A 328 -11.30 2.42 13.78
C GLY A 328 -10.16 2.55 12.75
N SER A 329 -9.90 1.45 12.04
CA SER A 329 -8.77 1.32 11.09
C SER A 329 -8.84 2.29 9.91
N GLU A 330 -10.05 2.61 9.43
CA GLU A 330 -10.27 3.50 8.27
C GLU A 330 -9.72 4.91 8.50
N THR A 331 -9.93 5.50 9.68
CA THR A 331 -9.36 6.81 10.03
C THR A 331 -7.83 6.79 9.99
N GLY A 332 -7.24 5.69 10.48
CA GLY A 332 -5.79 5.51 10.49
C GLY A 332 -5.19 5.32 9.11
N LEU A 333 -5.83 4.46 8.31
CA LEU A 333 -5.39 4.13 6.96
C LEU A 333 -5.58 5.30 5.99
N ALA A 334 -6.59 6.14 6.17
CA ALA A 334 -6.74 7.35 5.36
C ALA A 334 -5.53 8.30 5.50
N LEU A 335 -5.13 8.61 6.74
CA LEU A 335 -3.93 9.45 6.97
C LEU A 335 -2.64 8.74 6.56
N PHE A 336 -2.58 7.42 6.72
CA PHE A 336 -1.45 6.61 6.26
C PHE A 336 -1.23 6.74 4.76
N VAL A 337 -2.30 6.58 3.97
CA VAL A 337 -2.25 6.69 2.50
C VAL A 337 -1.88 8.11 2.08
N THR A 338 -2.48 9.14 2.67
CA THR A 338 -2.05 10.53 2.41
C THR A 338 -0.56 10.72 2.70
N THR A 339 -0.09 10.20 3.83
CA THR A 339 1.33 10.31 4.21
C THR A 339 2.24 9.59 3.22
N ILE A 340 1.86 8.39 2.77
CA ILE A 340 2.59 7.64 1.74
C ILE A 340 2.70 8.44 0.45
N GLN A 341 1.58 8.94 -0.08
CA GLN A 341 1.58 9.66 -1.36
C GLN A 341 2.43 10.93 -1.29
N LEU A 342 2.35 11.68 -0.19
CA LEU A 342 3.19 12.86 0.02
C LEU A 342 4.67 12.49 0.17
N ALA A 343 4.97 11.40 0.86
CA ALA A 343 6.34 10.92 1.04
C ALA A 343 6.95 10.39 -0.27
N ILE A 344 6.17 9.73 -1.13
CA ILE A 344 6.58 9.32 -2.47
C ILE A 344 6.98 10.54 -3.29
N ALA A 345 6.11 11.56 -3.32
CA ALA A 345 6.37 12.79 -4.06
C ALA A 345 7.60 13.52 -3.51
N ALA A 346 7.67 13.74 -2.19
CA ALA A 346 8.78 14.42 -1.54
C ALA A 346 10.10 13.66 -1.73
N GLY A 347 10.11 12.34 -1.54
CA GLY A 347 11.29 11.50 -1.73
C GLY A 347 11.83 11.58 -3.16
N SER A 348 10.95 11.43 -4.14
CA SER A 348 11.33 11.48 -5.56
C SER A 348 11.90 12.85 -5.97
N VAL A 349 11.30 13.95 -5.48
CA VAL A 349 11.79 15.32 -5.74
C VAL A 349 13.12 15.58 -5.05
N LEU A 350 13.23 15.25 -3.75
CA LEU A 350 14.46 15.45 -3.00
C LEU A 350 15.61 14.61 -3.56
N GLY A 351 15.34 13.38 -3.97
CA GLY A 351 16.32 12.54 -4.66
C GLY A 351 16.74 13.14 -5.99
N GLY A 352 15.81 13.73 -6.75
CA GLY A 352 16.12 14.42 -8.00
C GLY A 352 17.06 15.59 -7.79
N VAL A 353 16.81 16.40 -6.77
CA VAL A 353 17.71 17.50 -6.37
C VAL A 353 19.10 16.96 -6.01
N ALA A 354 19.17 15.85 -5.26
CA ALA A 354 20.42 15.20 -4.88
C ALA A 354 21.20 14.71 -6.11
N VAL A 355 20.53 14.02 -7.05
CA VAL A 355 21.12 13.57 -8.32
C VAL A 355 21.64 14.76 -9.13
N THR A 356 20.84 15.82 -9.31
CA THR A 356 21.23 16.97 -10.13
C THR A 356 22.39 17.78 -9.54
N SER A 357 22.51 17.81 -8.21
CA SER A 357 23.49 18.66 -7.53
C SER A 357 24.79 17.93 -7.20
N PHE A 358 24.70 16.62 -6.89
CA PHE A 358 25.79 15.84 -6.31
C PHE A 358 26.04 14.50 -7.03
N GLY A 359 25.26 14.18 -8.06
CA GLY A 359 25.36 12.95 -8.84
C GLY A 359 24.56 11.78 -8.27
N ILE A 360 24.41 10.72 -9.07
CA ILE A 360 23.54 9.58 -8.74
C ILE A 360 23.97 8.86 -7.45
N ALA A 361 25.26 8.67 -7.20
CA ALA A 361 25.74 7.99 -6.00
C ALA A 361 25.33 8.71 -4.70
N ALA A 362 25.30 10.05 -4.73
CA ALA A 362 24.93 10.87 -3.58
C ALA A 362 23.45 10.72 -3.19
N ASP A 363 22.56 10.45 -4.15
CA ASP A 363 21.15 10.19 -3.88
C ASP A 363 20.95 8.94 -3.00
N PHE A 364 21.68 7.86 -3.26
CA PHE A 364 21.61 6.65 -2.44
C PHE A 364 22.11 6.89 -1.01
N TRP A 365 23.17 7.69 -0.83
CA TRP A 365 23.60 8.06 0.52
C TRP A 365 22.61 9.00 1.22
N PHE A 366 22.00 9.92 0.48
CA PHE A 366 20.94 10.79 0.98
C PHE A 366 19.71 9.98 1.42
N ALA A 367 19.22 9.08 0.58
CA ALA A 367 18.14 8.15 0.89
C ALA A 367 18.47 7.25 2.10
N GLY A 368 19.70 6.74 2.16
CA GLY A 368 20.23 6.02 3.31
C GLY A 368 20.21 6.85 4.59
N GLY A 369 20.61 8.12 4.51
CA GLY A 369 20.54 9.08 5.61
C GLY A 369 19.11 9.31 6.11
N ILE A 370 18.15 9.51 5.20
CA ILE A 370 16.71 9.61 5.53
C ILE A 370 16.25 8.34 6.26
N ALA A 371 16.64 7.15 5.77
CA ALA A 371 16.27 5.88 6.39
C ALA A 371 16.85 5.73 7.82
N VAL A 372 18.13 6.09 8.02
CA VAL A 372 18.79 6.07 9.33
C VAL A 372 18.15 7.05 10.29
N VAL A 373 17.92 8.30 9.89
CA VAL A 373 17.23 9.31 10.70
C VAL A 373 15.84 8.81 11.08
N GLY A 374 15.09 8.25 10.12
CA GLY A 374 13.79 7.66 10.36
C GLY A 374 13.83 6.48 11.35
N ALA A 375 14.87 5.66 11.33
CA ALA A 375 15.07 4.58 12.30
C ALA A 375 15.37 5.13 13.70
N VAL A 376 16.28 6.09 13.83
CA VAL A 376 16.65 6.74 15.10
C VAL A 376 15.45 7.46 15.72
N VAL A 377 14.68 8.20 14.93
CA VAL A 377 13.46 8.89 15.40
C VAL A 377 12.45 7.90 15.95
N LEU A 378 12.23 6.77 15.27
CA LEU A 378 11.30 5.75 15.75
C LEU A 378 11.78 5.06 17.03
N VAL A 379 13.06 4.70 17.10
CA VAL A 379 13.65 4.08 18.30
C VAL A 379 13.60 5.07 19.47
N GLY A 380 13.97 6.33 19.26
CA GLY A 380 13.90 7.37 20.29
C GLY A 380 12.48 7.65 20.79
N LEU A 381 11.48 7.63 19.90
CA LEU A 381 10.07 7.77 20.27
C LEU A 381 9.50 6.50 20.93
N GLY A 382 10.02 5.31 20.59
CA GLY A 382 9.64 4.02 21.16
C GLY A 382 10.23 3.79 22.56
N LEU A 383 11.51 4.08 22.77
CA LEU A 383 12.21 3.93 24.05
C LEU A 383 11.65 4.87 25.13
N ARG A 384 11.23 6.08 24.76
CA ARG A 384 10.57 7.04 25.67
C ARG A 384 9.22 6.54 26.21
N ARG A 385 8.69 5.44 25.68
CA ARG A 385 7.34 4.92 26.01
C ARG A 385 7.32 3.44 26.39
N GLY A 386 8.47 2.79 26.52
CA GLY A 386 8.61 1.46 27.14
C GLY A 386 8.15 1.41 28.61
N ASN A 387 7.81 2.56 29.21
CA ASN A 387 7.25 2.68 30.55
C ASN A 387 5.70 2.79 30.57
N ALA A 388 4.97 2.49 29.48
CA ALA A 388 3.51 2.58 29.47
C ALA A 388 2.79 1.39 28.80
N VAL A 389 2.42 0.44 29.67
CA VAL A 389 1.26 -0.48 29.69
C VAL A 389 1.30 -1.78 28.83
N PRO A 390 1.22 -2.97 29.45
CA PRO A 390 0.93 -4.25 28.79
C PRO A 390 -0.49 -4.29 28.25
N VAL A 391 -0.68 -4.89 27.07
CA VAL A 391 -2.00 -5.21 26.54
C VAL A 391 -2.52 -6.44 27.28
N GLU A 392 -3.38 -6.26 28.29
CA GLU A 392 -4.20 -7.36 28.77
C GLU A 392 -5.24 -7.73 27.70
N PRO A 393 -5.45 -9.02 27.40
CA PRO A 393 -6.55 -9.45 26.55
C PRO A 393 -7.85 -9.05 27.23
N SER A 394 -8.68 -8.25 26.56
CA SER A 394 -10.03 -7.97 27.02
C SER A 394 -10.79 -9.30 27.12
N ALA A 395 -10.90 -9.84 28.34
CA ALA A 395 -11.87 -10.85 28.66
C ALA A 395 -13.24 -10.24 28.33
N VAL A 396 -13.93 -10.86 27.38
CA VAL A 396 -15.35 -10.60 27.15
C VAL A 396 -16.04 -11.02 28.44
N VAL A 397 -16.39 -10.04 29.28
CA VAL A 397 -17.34 -10.24 30.37
C VAL A 397 -18.67 -10.52 29.68
N VAL A 398 -19.02 -11.80 29.63
CA VAL A 398 -20.39 -12.22 29.36
C VAL A 398 -21.17 -11.84 30.60
N ASP A 399 -21.93 -10.75 30.53
CA ASP A 399 -22.99 -10.47 31.49
C ASP A 399 -24.02 -11.60 31.37
N VAL A 400 -23.88 -12.62 32.22
CA VAL A 400 -24.94 -13.57 32.48
C VAL A 400 -25.96 -12.82 33.33
N ALA A 401 -27.06 -12.41 32.70
CA ALA A 401 -28.22 -11.90 33.42
C ALA A 401 -28.62 -12.89 34.52
N PRO A 402 -28.95 -12.44 35.74
CA PRO A 402 -29.40 -13.34 36.79
C PRO A 402 -30.71 -14.00 36.33
N GLU A 403 -30.64 -15.32 36.22
CA GLU A 403 -31.79 -16.18 35.99
C GLU A 403 -32.80 -15.93 37.11
N SER A 404 -33.97 -15.40 36.75
CA SER A 404 -35.08 -15.20 37.68
C SER A 404 -35.60 -16.58 38.10
N THR A 405 -35.06 -17.12 39.19
CA THR A 405 -35.64 -18.26 39.88
C THR A 405 -37.01 -17.84 40.38
N GLY A 406 -38.07 -18.38 39.74
CA GLY A 406 -39.44 -18.27 40.21
C GLY A 406 -39.61 -18.84 41.63
N PRO A 407 -40.73 -18.53 42.31
CA PRO A 407 -40.90 -18.87 43.71
C PRO A 407 -40.88 -20.39 43.92
N VAL A 408 -39.90 -20.85 44.70
CA VAL A 408 -39.84 -22.20 45.25
C VAL A 408 -41.02 -22.37 46.20
N GLN A 409 -41.97 -23.23 45.82
CA GLN A 409 -43.02 -23.67 46.72
C GLN A 409 -42.43 -24.60 47.79
N THR A 410 -42.71 -24.23 49.04
CA THR A 410 -42.50 -24.95 50.28
C THR A 410 -43.11 -26.35 50.30
N VAL A 411 -42.35 -27.34 50.75
CA VAL A 411 -42.89 -28.56 51.39
C VAL A 411 -42.20 -28.71 52.75
N CYS A 412 -42.95 -28.41 53.82
CA CYS A 412 -42.60 -28.82 55.18
C CYS A 412 -42.95 -30.30 55.35
N PRO A 413 -42.08 -31.15 55.91
CA PRO A 413 -42.50 -32.43 56.47
C PRO A 413 -43.01 -32.21 57.89
N THR A 414 -44.29 -32.52 58.11
CA THR A 414 -44.88 -32.79 59.43
C THR A 414 -44.18 -33.99 60.08
N GLY A 415 -43.85 -33.87 61.36
CA GLY A 415 -43.24 -34.95 62.13
C GLY A 415 -44.19 -36.10 62.48
N ALA A 416 -43.59 -37.27 62.67
CA ALA A 416 -43.91 -38.28 63.68
C ALA A 416 -42.66 -39.15 63.87
#